data_AF-A0A3D1BL64-F1
#
_entry.id   AF-A0A3D1BL64-F1
#
_cell.length_a   1.000
_cell.length_b   1.000
_cell.length_c   1.000
_cell.angle_alpha   90.00
_cell.angle_beta   90.00
_cell.angle_gamma   90.00
#
_symmetry.space_group_name_H-M   'P 1'
#
loop_
_entity.id
_entity.type
_entity.pdbx_description
1 polymer ?
#
loop_
_entity_poly.entity_id
_entity_poly.type
_entity_poly.pdbx_seq_one_letter_code
_entity_poly.pdbx_strand_id
1 'polypeptide(L)' 'METLDLKKLIKFYPDKISREMLSDKPEMRIALMCLEPGQKLEPHKAPMRLLMYCVEVKHLHSRR' A
#
# COMPACT_ATOMS: atom_id res chain seq x y z
N MET A 1 14.84 16.32 6.46
CA MET A 1 13.78 15.30 6.61
C MET A 1 12.75 15.60 5.54
N GLU A 2 12.53 14.68 4.61
CA GLU A 2 11.57 14.86 3.53
C GLU A 2 10.19 14.39 4.01
N THR A 3 9.15 15.18 3.74
CA THR A 3 7.77 14.88 4.13
C THR A 3 6.97 14.57 2.87
N LEU A 4 6.29 13.42 2.86
CA LEU A 4 5.46 12.99 1.74
C LEU A 4 3.97 13.14 2.07
N ASP A 5 3.21 13.69 1.14
CA ASP A 5 1.75 13.71 1.20
C ASP A 5 1.20 12.42 0.58
N LEU A 6 1.01 11.40 1.42
CA LEU A 6 0.58 10.08 0.97
C LEU A 6 -0.74 10.11 0.19
N LYS A 7 -1.66 11.02 0.52
CA LYS A 7 -2.98 11.09 -0.14
C LYS A 7 -2.86 11.46 -1.62
N LYS A 8 -1.85 12.27 -1.99
CA LYS A 8 -1.58 12.63 -3.39
C LYS A 8 -0.94 11.50 -4.20
N LEU A 9 -0.38 10.49 -3.51
CA LEU A 9 0.31 9.36 -4.14
C LEU A 9 -0.58 8.12 -4.27
N ILE A 10 -1.78 8.13 -3.67
CA ILE A 10 -2.74 7.02 -3.78
C ILE A 10 -3.17 6.86 -5.23
N LYS A 11 -2.90 5.67 -5.78
CA LYS A 11 -3.33 5.24 -7.12
C LYS A 11 -3.87 3.84 -7.00
N PHE A 12 -5.09 3.62 -7.47
CA PHE A 12 -5.70 2.30 -7.54
C PHE A 12 -5.72 1.81 -8.99
N TYR A 13 -5.58 0.51 -9.18
CA TYR A 13 -5.72 -0.14 -10.47
C TYR A 13 -6.71 -1.30 -10.35
N PRO A 14 -7.68 -1.45 -11.26
CA PRO A 14 -8.71 -2.48 -11.15
C PRO A 14 -8.15 -3.90 -11.32
N ASP A 15 -7.10 -4.04 -12.11
CA ASP A 15 -6.49 -5.29 -12.54
C ASP A 15 -5.33 -5.75 -11.66
N LYS A 16 -4.77 -4.87 -10.82
CA LYS A 16 -3.59 -5.15 -10.00
C LYS A 16 -3.49 -4.29 -8.75
N ILE A 17 -2.72 -4.78 -7.79
CA ILE A 17 -2.33 -4.00 -6.61
C ILE A 17 -1.34 -2.93 -7.03
N SER A 18 -1.60 -1.69 -6.63
CA SER A 18 -0.62 -0.60 -6.79
C SER A 18 0.53 -0.78 -5.81
N ARG A 19 1.76 -0.57 -6.26
CA ARG A 19 2.97 -0.63 -5.45
C ARG A 19 3.90 0.51 -5.83
N GLU A 20 4.05 1.49 -4.95
CA GLU A 20 4.93 2.63 -5.14
C GLU A 20 6.03 2.62 -4.09
N MET A 21 7.29 2.51 -4.51
CA MET A 21 8.44 2.58 -3.61
C MET A 21 8.69 4.04 -3.21
N LEU A 22 8.43 4.37 -1.95
CA LEU A 22 8.64 5.71 -1.40
C LEU A 22 10.07 5.93 -0.93
N SER A 23 10.74 4.86 -0.48
CA SER A 23 12.15 4.88 -0.10
C SER A 23 12.73 3.47 -0.22
N ASP A 24 13.92 3.36 -0.81
CA ASP A 24 14.66 2.11 -0.91
C ASP A 24 16.08 2.33 -0.40
N LYS A 25 16.29 2.05 0.89
CA LYS A 25 17.60 2.09 1.54
C LYS A 25 17.93 0.69 2.09
N PRO A 26 19.22 0.33 2.21
CA PRO A 26 19.62 -0.98 2.73
C PRO A 26 19.01 -1.30 4.10
N GLU A 27 18.86 -0.28 4.95
CA GLU A 27 18.37 -0.43 6.31
C GLU A 27 16.84 -0.54 6.37
N MET A 28 16.14 0.06 5.41
CA MET A 28 14.68 0.12 5.39
C MET A 28 14.13 0.41 4.00
N ARG A 29 13.09 -0.34 3.64
CA ARG A 29 12.28 -0.11 2.46
C ARG A 29 10.88 0.31 2.87
N ILE A 30 10.37 1.36 2.24
CA ILE A 30 9.01 1.86 2.47
C ILE A 30 8.27 1.82 1.14
N ALA A 31 7.17 1.08 1.11
CA ALA A 31 6.29 0.99 -0.05
C ALA A 31 4.87 1.41 0.33
N LEU A 32 4.24 2.23 -0.51
CA LEU A 32 2.81 2.48 -0.48
C LEU A 32 2.13 1.44 -1.36
N MET A 33 1.16 0.73 -0.79
CA MET A 33 0.36 -0.25 -1.50
C MET A 33 -1.12 0.14 -1.44
N CYS A 34 -1.79 0.14 -2.58
CA CYS A 34 -3.22 0.43 -2.67
C CYS A 34 -3.93 -0.77 -3.32
N LEU A 35 -4.97 -1.24 -2.64
CA LEU A 35 -5.73 -2.44 -3.02
C LEU A 35 -7.18 -2.05 -3.26
N GLU A 36 -7.73 -2.46 -4.40
CA GLU A 36 -9.17 -2.42 -4.67
C GLU A 36 -9.89 -3.59 -3.95
N PRO A 37 -11.22 -3.50 -3.73
CA PRO A 37 -12.00 -4.60 -3.18
C PRO A 37 -11.76 -5.92 -3.92
N GLY A 38 -11.50 -6.99 -3.16
CA GLY A 38 -11.21 -8.31 -3.69
C GLY A 38 -9.73 -8.56 -4.03
N GLN A 39 -8.90 -7.52 -4.14
CA GLN A 39 -7.46 -7.69 -4.24
C GLN A 39 -6.85 -8.07 -2.88
N LYS A 40 -5.87 -8.97 -2.89
CA LYS A 40 -5.20 -9.45 -1.67
C LYS A 40 -3.71 -9.70 -1.90
N LEU A 41 -2.93 -9.47 -0.86
CA LEU A 41 -1.54 -9.93 -0.83
C LEU A 41 -1.55 -11.40 -0.42
N GLU A 42 -1.02 -12.27 -1.28
CA GLU A 42 -0.87 -13.68 -0.96
C GLU A 42 0.20 -13.87 0.14
N PRO A 43 -0.01 -14.81 1.09
CA PRO A 43 0.97 -15.12 2.12
C PRO A 43 2.32 -15.50 1.51
N HIS A 44 3.40 -14.89 2.01
CA HIS A 44 4.76 -15.19 1.58
C HIS A 44 5.76 -14.94 2.71
N LYS A 45 6.96 -15.53 2.59
CA LYS A 45 8.07 -15.28 3.53
C LYS A 45 8.76 -13.97 3.16
N ALA A 46 8.96 -13.09 4.15
CA ALA A 46 9.76 -11.88 4.01
C ALA A 46 11.15 -12.09 4.65
N PRO A 47 12.24 -11.63 4.01
CA PRO A 47 13.60 -11.77 4.54
C PRO A 47 13.90 -10.79 5.69
N MET A 48 13.02 -9.81 5.91
CA MET A 48 13.17 -8.76 6.92
C MET A 48 11.91 -8.64 7.77
N ARG A 49 12.02 -8.01 8.94
CA ARG A 49 10.85 -7.63 9.76
C ARG A 49 9.97 -6.65 8.98
N LEU A 50 8.67 -6.92 8.96
CA LEU A 50 7.69 -6.15 8.22
C LEU A 50 6.75 -5.44 9.19
N LEU A 51 6.48 -4.16 8.93
CA LEU A 51 5.40 -3.40 9.56
C LEU A 51 4.39 -3.01 8.48
N MET A 52 3.12 -3.33 8.70
CA MET A 52 2.02 -2.87 7.86
C MET A 52 1.21 -1.83 8.63
N TYR A 53 0.97 -0.69 8.00
CA TYR A 53 0.18 0.40 8.56
C TYR A 53 -0.91 0.80 7.57
N CYS A 54 -2.16 0.74 8.01
CA CYS A 54 -3.31 1.15 7.18
C CYS A 54 -3.42 2.68 7.17
N VAL A 55 -3.16 3.29 6.02
CA VAL A 55 -3.20 4.75 5.85
C VAL A 55 -4.64 5.26 5.70
N GLU A 56 -5.45 4.60 4.88
CA GLU A 56 -6.84 4.98 4.60
C GLU A 56 -7.66 3.75 4.24
N VAL A 57 -8.94 3.76 4.62
CA VAL A 57 -9.93 2.77 4.18
C VAL A 57 -11.11 3.51 3.59
N LYS A 58 -11.39 3.29 2.31
CA LYS A 58 -12.63 3.76 1.67
C LYS A 58 -13.65 2.65 1.71
N HIS A 59 -14.76 2.86 2.42
CA HIS A 59 -15.89 1.95 2.39
C HIS A 59 -16.68 2.16 1.10
N LEU A 60 -16.92 1.09 0.34
CA LEU A 60 -17.96 1.09 -0.67
C LEU A 60 -19.30 1.05 0.06
N HIS A 61 -20.03 2.17 0.09
CA HIS A 61 -21.41 2.18 0.57
C HIS A 61 -22.28 1.47 -0.49
N SER A 62 -22.43 0.15 -0.35
CA SER A 62 -23.39 -0.63 -1.14
C SER A 62 -24.78 -0.17 -0.73
N ARG A 63 -25.36 0.78 -1.47
CA ARG A 63 -26.81 0.99 -1.47
C ARG A 63 -27.42 -0.25 -2.13
N ARG A 64 -27.88 -1.18 -1.30
CA ARG A 64 -28.96 -2.09 -1.68
C ARG A 64 -30.26 -1.29 -1.79
#